data_AF-A0ABD5GB27-F1
#
_entry.id   AF-A0ABD5GB27-F1
#
_cell.length_a   1.000
_cell.length_b   1.000
_cell.length_c   1.000
_cell.angle_alpha   90.00
_cell.angle_beta   90.00
_cell.angle_gamma   90.00
#
_symmetry.space_group_name_H-M   'P 1'
#
loop_
_entity.id
_entity.type
_entity.pdbx_description
1 polymer ?
#
loop_
_entity_poly.entity_id
_entity_poly.type
_entity_poly.pdbx_seq_one_letter_code
_entity_poly.pdbx_strand_id
1 'polypeptide(L)' 'MKDVRIDVLEQRGRVIWQVRMGARAVSFHEELAARTFAAQLHQRLEWLRAQREAASNPSEPSQPHQD' A
#
# COMPACT_ATOMS: atom_id res chain seq x y z
N MET A 1 6.76 8.06 -5.51
CA MET A 1 6.30 7.22 -4.40
C MET A 1 4.78 7.34 -4.32
N LYS A 2 4.04 6.23 -4.21
CA LYS A 2 2.57 6.29 -4.10
C LYS A 2 2.21 6.23 -2.63
N ASP A 3 2.04 7.40 -2.03
CA ASP A 3 1.54 7.57 -0.68
C ASP A 3 0.03 7.35 -0.66
N VAL A 4 -0.44 6.56 0.31
CA VAL A 4 -1.86 6.34 0.54
C VAL A 4 -2.37 7.52 1.37
N ARG A 5 -3.41 8.20 0.89
CA ARG A 5 -4.03 9.33 1.60
C ARG A 5 -5.47 9.01 1.91
N ILE A 6 -5.95 9.53 3.04
CA ILE A 6 -7.35 9.47 3.43
C ILE A 6 -7.90 10.89 3.31
N ASP A 7 -8.93 11.06 2.49
CA ASP A 7 -9.68 12.29 2.31
C ASP A 7 -11.09 12.12 2.91
N VAL A 8 -11.62 13.19 3.49
CA VAL A 8 -13.00 13.26 3.95
C VAL A 8 -13.79 14.10 2.96
N LEU A 9 -14.85 13.53 2.39
CA LEU A 9 -15.73 14.21 1.45
C LEU A 9 -17.15 14.20 1.98
N GLU A 10 -17.82 15.34 1.93
CA GLU A 10 -19.27 15.39 2.09
C GLU A 10 -19.95 15.24 0.72
N GLN A 11 -20.70 14.15 0.55
CA GLN A 11 -21.52 13.93 -0.64
C GLN A 11 -23.00 13.88 -0.26
N ARG A 12 -23.78 14.80 -0.84
CA ARG A 12 -25.24 14.86 -0.67
C ARG A 12 -25.68 14.84 0.80
N GLY A 13 -24.94 15.54 1.66
CA GLY A 13 -25.20 15.61 3.11
C GLY A 13 -24.77 14.37 3.91
N ARG A 14 -23.95 13.49 3.34
CA ARG A 14 -23.34 12.35 4.05
C ARG A 14 -21.82 12.43 3.99
N VAL A 15 -21.17 12.13 5.11
CA VAL A 15 -19.72 12.00 5.19
C VAL A 15 -19.29 10.70 4.51
N ILE A 16 -18.35 10.81 3.57
CA ILE A 16 -17.74 9.71 2.85
C ILE A 16 -16.23 9.80 3.05
N TRP A 17 -15.63 8.69 3.44
CA TRP A 17 -14.20 8.55 3.63
C TRP A 17 -13.58 7.96 2.38
N GLN A 18 -12.64 8.64 1.75
CA GLN A 18 -12.02 8.18 0.53
C GLN A 18 -10.54 7.90 0.74
N VAL A 19 -10.11 6.67 0.45
CA VAL A 19 -8.70 6.29 0.44
C VAL A 19 -8.19 6.39 -0.99
N ARG A 20 -7.18 7.25 -1.23
CA ARG A 20 -6.58 7.48 -2.55
C ARG A 20 -5.15 6.97 -2.61
N MET A 21 -4.81 6.36 -3.75
CA MET A 21 -3.48 5.88 -4.08
C MET A 21 -3.18 6.17 -5.55
N GLY A 22 -2.56 7.33 -5.82
CA GLY A 22 -2.34 7.82 -7.18
C GLY A 22 -3.67 8.03 -7.91
N ALA A 23 -3.86 7.38 -9.06
CA ALA A 23 -5.08 7.47 -9.86
C ALA A 23 -6.26 6.64 -9.32
N ARG A 24 -6.02 5.78 -8.31
CA ARG A 24 -7.04 4.90 -7.74
C ARG A 24 -7.60 5.49 -6.47
N ALA A 25 -8.91 5.38 -6.27
CA ALA A 25 -9.59 5.79 -5.06
C ALA A 25 -10.65 4.76 -4.67
N VAL A 26 -10.82 4.52 -3.37
CA VAL A 26 -11.88 3.68 -2.81
C VAL A 26 -12.63 4.50 -1.78
N SER A 27 -13.96 4.46 -1.83
CA SER A 27 -14.81 5.24 -0.93
C SER A 27 -15.47 4.32 0.09
N PHE A 28 -15.61 4.81 1.32
CA PHE A 28 -16.15 4.11 2.47
C PHE A 28 -17.14 5.03 3.19
N HIS A 29 -18.17 4.44 3.79
CA HIS A 29 -19.11 5.19 4.63
C HIS A 29 -18.62 5.33 6.07
N GLU A 30 -17.84 4.35 6.55
CA GLU A 30 -17.30 4.32 7.91
C GLU A 30 -15.84 4.76 7.94
N GLU A 31 -15.50 5.65 8.87
CA GLU A 31 -14.13 6.11 9.10
C GLU A 31 -13.19 4.94 9.41
N LEU A 32 -13.62 4.06 10.31
CA LEU A 32 -12.81 2.93 10.77
C LEU A 32 -12.48 1.97 9.62
N ALA A 33 -13.42 1.73 8.71
CA ALA A 33 -13.20 0.90 7.52
C ALA A 33 -12.16 1.53 6.59
N ALA A 34 -12.27 2.84 6.31
CA ALA A 34 -11.28 3.56 5.51
C ALA A 34 -9.89 3.54 6.13
N ARG A 35 -9.79 3.78 7.44
CA ARG A 35 -8.52 3.74 8.19
C ARG A 35 -7.89 2.36 8.18
N THR A 36 -8.68 1.32 8.45
CA THR A 36 -8.21 -0.07 8.45
C THR A 36 -7.71 -0.47 7.06
N PHE A 37 -8.45 -0.13 6.02
CA PHE A 37 -8.05 -0.38 4.65
C PHE A 37 -6.74 0.34 4.29
N ALA A 38 -6.60 1.62 4.67
CA ALA A 38 -5.38 2.38 4.44
C ALA A 38 -4.15 1.79 5.16
N ALA A 39 -4.31 1.31 6.39
CA ALA A 39 -3.26 0.64 7.15
C ALA A 39 -2.84 -0.68 6.48
N GLN A 40 -3.80 -1.53 6.11
CA GLN A 40 -3.52 -2.79 5.41
C GLN A 40 -2.87 -2.55 4.04
N LEU A 41 -3.31 -1.51 3.32
CA LEU A 41 -2.74 -1.15 2.03
C LEU A 41 -1.28 -0.70 2.18
N HIS A 42 -0.95 0.10 3.19
CA HIS A 42 0.44 0.47 3.49
C HIS A 42 1.31 -0.76 3.71
N GLN A 43 0.91 -1.65 4.62
CA GLN A 43 1.66 -2.88 4.91
C GLN A 43 1.89 -3.72 3.65
N ARG A 44 0.87 -3.85 2.79
CA ARG A 44 0.99 -4.62 1.55
C ARG A 44 1.95 -3.96 0.55
N LEU A 45 1.96 -2.63 0.48
CA LEU A 45 2.86 -1.88 -0.40
C LEU A 45 4.31 -1.97 0.06
N GLU A 46 4.56 -1.90 1.36
CA GLU A 46 5.89 -2.10 1.94
C GLU A 46 6.41 -3.51 1.62
N TRP A 47 5.58 -4.54 1.82
CA TRP A 47 5.93 -5.92 1.49
C TRP A 47 6.25 -6.13 -0.01
N LEU A 48 5.49 -5.48 -0.90
CA LEU A 48 5.75 -5.55 -2.35
C LEU A 48 7.05 -4.80 -2.73
N ARG A 49 7.39 -3.71 -2.05
CA ARG A 49 8.67 -3.00 -2.26
C ARG A 49 9.84 -3.87 -1.82
N ALA A 50 9.78 -4.43 -0.62
CA ALA A 50 10.80 -5.33 -0.09
C ALA A 50 11.06 -6.53 -1.01
N GLN A 51 10.01 -7.14 -1.58
CA GLN A 51 10.18 -8.22 -2.58
C GLN A 51 10.84 -7.74 -3.87
N ARG A 52 10.50 -6.55 -4.35
CA ARG A 52 11.12 -5.98 -5.55
C ARG A 52 12.60 -5.70 -5.34
N GLU A 53 12.97 -5.19 -4.17
CA GLU A 53 14.36 -4.94 -3.78
C GLU A 53 15.12 -6.26 -3.64
N ALA A 54 14.52 -7.27 -3.00
CA ALA A 54 15.08 -8.62 -2.90
C ALA A 54 15.27 -9.30 -4.27
N ALA A 55 14.35 -9.10 -5.21
CA ALA A 55 14.48 -9.64 -6.58
C ALA A 55 15.50 -8.87 -7.44
N SER A 56 15.76 -7.60 -7.12
CA SER A 56 16.70 -6.75 -7.88
C SER A 56 18.15 -6.90 -7.41
N ASN A 57 18.38 -7.45 -6.22
CA ASN A 57 19.68 -7.93 -5.76
C ASN A 57 19.71 -9.47 -5.80
N PRO A 58 19.94 -10.09 -6.97
CA PRO A 58 20.50 -11.44 -7.00
C PRO A 58 21.96 -11.33 -6.60
N SER A 59 22.26 -11.02 -5.33
CA SER A 59 23.56 -11.36 -4.78
C SER A 59 23.63 -12.88 -4.86
N GLU A 60 24.41 -13.33 -5.84
CA GLU A 60 24.59 -14.70 -6.28
C GLU A 60 24.62 -15.65 -5.07
N PRO A 61 24.00 -16.84 -5.14
CA PRO A 61 24.41 -17.90 -4.24
C PRO A 61 25.89 -18.13 -4.55
N SER A 62 26.77 -17.66 -3.68
CA SER A 62 28.16 -18.07 -3.67
C SER A 62 28.15 -19.58 -3.51
N GLN A 63 28.08 -20.29 -4.64
CA GLN A 63 28.42 -21.70 -4.70
C GLN A 63 29.84 -21.78 -4.16
N PRO A 64 30.10 -22.49 -3.05
CA PRO A 64 31.46 -22.81 -2.70
C PRO A 64 31.93 -23.80 -3.77
N HIS A 65 32.66 -23.28 -4.76
CA HIS A 65 33.46 -24.08 -5.66
C HIS A 65 34.62 -24.65 -4.86
N GLN A 66 34.50 -25.94 -4.52
CA GLN A 66 35.50 -26.98 -4.25
C GLN A 66 36.67 -26.73 -3.28
N ASP A 67 36.94 -27.73 -2.43
CA ASP A 67 38.05 -28.71 -2.63
C ASP A 67 37.54 -30.12 -2.28
#